data_AF-A0A2K2VET7-F1
#
_entry.id   AF-A0A2K2VET7-F1
#
_cell.length_a   1.000
_cell.length_b   1.000
_cell.length_c   1.000
_cell.angle_alpha   90.00
_cell.angle_beta   90.00
_cell.angle_gamma   90.00
#
_symmetry.space_group_name_H-M   'P 1'
#
loop_
_entity.id
_entity.type
_entity.pdbx_description
1 polymer ?
#
loop_
_entity_poly.entity_id
_entity_poly.type
_entity_poly.pdbx_seq_one_letter_code
_entity_poly.pdbx_strand_id
1 'polypeptide(L)'
;MWGADVRTGSIVDLFDKVSLGIVSRPEVSIRVKIRGKVVINGEEYENTVDNALRSDIGNELATGSAYIKTLNLIRLLDSSGAVKDTGTPTLSVSGNTLTASVTITISATYSLASVELGNISGTTFTRYFYQSVSRQVYAGDQVTITWTITISTSVSWSGVGVSTSISEYLSPYIIGRLRGSQTTPYKINTFRTEQVDPNTGTIVIGFDISLSASFDSTAFKVTATGSGTVPGNMNATRSSVRYVPSTGSPYDFIVISYPNGFTLYKDTTVNVTVTVQL
;
A
#
# COMPACT_ATOMS: atom_id res chain seq x y z
N MET A 1 -70.04 -1.10 -37.07
CA MET A 1 -68.88 -0.20 -36.93
C MET A 1 -68.42 -0.27 -35.48
N TRP A 2 -67.15 -0.63 -35.30
CA TRP A 2 -66.40 -0.63 -34.04
C TRP A 2 -66.13 0.83 -33.62
N GLY A 3 -65.91 1.21 -32.35
CA GLY A 3 -65.62 0.41 -31.17
C GLY A 3 -65.72 1.24 -29.88
N ALA A 4 -65.49 0.54 -28.77
CA ALA A 4 -65.45 1.07 -27.41
C ALA A 4 -64.17 1.88 -27.16
N ASP A 5 -64.32 3.05 -26.54
CA ASP A 5 -63.21 3.86 -26.05
C ASP A 5 -62.91 3.45 -24.60
N VAL A 6 -62.07 2.43 -24.45
CA VAL A 6 -61.47 2.05 -23.17
C VAL A 6 -60.05 2.60 -23.18
N ARG A 7 -59.86 3.80 -22.60
CA ARG A 7 -58.52 4.29 -22.27
C ARG A 7 -57.98 3.47 -21.10
N THR A 8 -57.36 2.35 -21.45
CA THR A 8 -56.36 1.70 -20.62
C THR A 8 -55.15 2.63 -20.54
N GLY A 9 -55.06 3.41 -19.45
CA GLY A 9 -53.81 4.03 -19.07
C GLY A 9 -52.81 2.91 -18.78
N SER A 10 -51.99 2.61 -19.78
CA SER A 10 -50.93 1.61 -19.64
C SER A 10 -49.99 2.04 -18.51
N ILE A 11 -49.67 1.10 -17.64
CA ILE A 11 -48.65 1.16 -16.56
C ILE A 11 -47.25 1.29 -17.18
N VAL A 12 -47.02 2.33 -18.00
CA VAL A 12 -45.83 2.49 -18.84
C VAL A 12 -45.04 3.76 -18.50
N ASP A 13 -45.45 4.52 -17.48
CA ASP A 13 -44.69 5.70 -17.00
C ASP A 13 -43.97 5.49 -15.64
N LEU A 14 -43.88 4.25 -15.15
CA LEU A 14 -43.21 3.94 -13.88
C LEU A 14 -41.87 3.19 -14.04
N PHE A 15 -41.41 2.98 -15.28
CA PHE A 15 -40.19 2.21 -15.57
C PHE A 15 -39.12 2.96 -16.37
N ASP A 16 -39.24 4.27 -16.55
CA ASP A 16 -38.25 5.05 -17.32
C ASP A 16 -36.89 5.24 -16.58
N LYS A 17 -36.73 4.63 -15.40
CA LYS A 17 -35.45 4.55 -14.67
C LYS A 17 -35.24 3.20 -13.98
N VAL A 18 -35.55 2.09 -14.62
CA VAL A 18 -34.88 0.83 -14.26
C VAL A 18 -33.55 0.77 -15.02
N SER A 19 -32.51 1.37 -14.43
CA SER A 19 -31.13 1.05 -14.80
C SER A 19 -30.82 -0.35 -14.29
N LEU A 20 -31.12 -1.37 -15.10
CA LEU A 20 -30.39 -2.64 -15.07
C LEU A 20 -29.05 -2.43 -15.79
N GLY A 21 -28.26 -1.48 -15.29
CA GLY A 21 -26.85 -1.43 -15.61
C GLY A 21 -26.23 -2.57 -14.83
N ILE A 22 -25.61 -3.52 -15.53
CA ILE A 22 -24.55 -4.31 -14.92
C ILE A 22 -23.55 -3.27 -14.44
N VAL A 23 -23.61 -2.93 -13.15
CA VAL A 23 -22.64 -2.07 -12.50
C VAL A 23 -21.36 -2.87 -12.60
N SER A 24 -20.55 -2.60 -13.62
CA SER A 24 -19.16 -3.03 -13.64
C SER A 24 -18.55 -2.35 -12.43
N ARG A 25 -18.57 -3.04 -11.29
CA ARG A 25 -18.03 -2.54 -10.04
C ARG A 25 -16.55 -2.36 -10.30
N PRO A 26 -16.07 -1.12 -10.41
CA PRO A 26 -14.65 -0.93 -10.62
C PRO A 26 -13.94 -1.50 -9.38
N GLU A 27 -13.04 -2.45 -9.58
CA GLU A 27 -12.15 -2.94 -8.51
C GLU A 27 -10.74 -2.46 -8.80
N VAL A 28 -10.21 -1.62 -7.92
CA VAL A 28 -8.79 -1.27 -7.87
C VAL A 28 -8.07 -2.36 -7.09
N SER A 29 -6.90 -2.80 -7.52
CA SER A 29 -6.04 -3.75 -6.77
C SER A 29 -4.61 -3.21 -6.75
N ILE A 30 -4.16 -2.72 -5.61
CA ILE A 30 -2.79 -2.21 -5.40
C ILE A 30 -1.92 -3.33 -4.86
N ARG A 31 -0.82 -3.68 -5.51
CA ARG A 31 0.12 -4.72 -5.09
C ARG A 31 1.40 -4.13 -4.54
N VAL A 32 1.72 -4.39 -3.28
CA VAL A 32 3.02 -4.01 -2.67
C VAL A 32 3.92 -5.23 -2.63
N LYS A 33 5.07 -5.18 -3.30
CA LYS A 33 6.09 -6.23 -3.34
C LYS A 33 7.39 -5.78 -2.72
N ILE A 34 7.79 -6.48 -1.67
CA ILE A 34 9.01 -6.21 -0.89
C ILE A 34 9.99 -7.36 -1.16
N ARG A 35 11.17 -7.01 -1.66
CA ARG A 35 12.29 -7.93 -1.81
C ARG A 35 13.40 -7.50 -0.90
N GLY A 36 14.12 -8.45 -0.35
CA GLY A 36 15.29 -8.17 0.44
C GLY A 36 16.45 -9.09 0.09
N LYS A 37 17.65 -8.60 0.33
CA LYS A 37 18.89 -9.36 0.32
C LYS A 37 19.67 -8.97 1.57
N VAL A 38 20.36 -9.93 2.18
CA VAL A 38 21.31 -9.64 3.24
C VAL A 38 22.68 -10.17 2.88
N VAL A 39 23.69 -9.38 3.16
CA VAL A 39 25.09 -9.76 3.02
C VAL A 39 25.71 -9.77 4.42
N ILE A 40 26.30 -10.90 4.82
CA ILE A 40 26.93 -11.09 6.13
C ILE A 40 28.38 -11.53 5.90
N ASN A 41 29.33 -10.64 6.21
CA ASN A 41 30.75 -10.81 5.92
C ASN A 41 31.01 -11.21 4.44
N GLY A 42 30.31 -10.58 3.50
CA GLY A 42 30.45 -10.82 2.07
C GLY A 42 29.67 -12.01 1.52
N GLU A 43 29.06 -12.85 2.38
CA GLU A 43 28.19 -13.94 1.94
C GLU A 43 26.75 -13.45 1.80
N GLU A 44 26.11 -13.79 0.68
CA GLU A 44 24.77 -13.34 0.33
C GLU A 44 23.70 -14.35 0.74
N TYR A 45 22.59 -13.84 1.29
CA TYR A 45 21.42 -14.63 1.64
C TYR A 45 20.14 -13.95 1.13
N GLU A 46 19.16 -14.77 0.74
CA GLU A 46 17.82 -14.29 0.39
C GLU A 46 17.01 -13.94 1.64
N ASN A 47 16.66 -12.67 1.79
CA ASN A 47 15.95 -12.16 2.96
C ASN A 47 14.52 -12.71 3.05
N THR A 48 14.07 -13.03 4.27
CA THR A 48 12.65 -13.23 4.56
C THR A 48 12.02 -11.98 5.18
N VAL A 49 11.02 -11.42 4.48
CA VAL A 49 10.17 -10.33 5.00
C VAL A 49 9.15 -10.91 5.97
N ASP A 50 9.16 -10.43 7.21
CA ASP A 50 8.24 -10.84 8.27
C ASP A 50 6.80 -10.35 7.99
N ASN A 51 5.81 -11.06 8.54
CA ASN A 51 4.40 -10.71 8.48
C ASN A 51 4.09 -9.39 9.20
N ALA A 52 4.89 -9.02 10.21
CA ALA A 52 4.70 -7.77 10.94
C ALA A 52 4.76 -6.55 10.02
N LEU A 53 5.74 -6.46 9.11
CA LEU A 53 5.84 -5.34 8.17
C LEU A 53 4.64 -5.27 7.23
N ARG A 54 4.15 -6.44 6.78
CA ARG A 54 2.98 -6.51 5.89
C ARG A 54 1.71 -6.05 6.61
N SER A 55 1.54 -6.48 7.85
CA SER A 55 0.45 -6.07 8.72
C SER A 55 0.51 -4.57 8.98
N ASP A 56 1.69 -4.01 9.26
CA ASP A 56 1.85 -2.59 9.51
C ASP A 56 1.56 -1.74 8.28
N ILE A 57 2.00 -2.17 7.09
CA ILE A 57 1.62 -1.52 5.83
C ILE A 57 0.10 -1.56 5.65
N GLY A 58 -0.53 -2.73 5.80
CA GLY A 58 -1.97 -2.88 5.64
C GLY A 58 -2.78 -2.02 6.61
N ASN A 59 -2.44 -2.06 7.90
CA ASN A 59 -3.10 -1.28 8.94
C ASN A 59 -2.92 0.22 8.74
N GLU A 60 -1.71 0.67 8.35
CA GLU A 60 -1.44 2.08 8.10
C GLU A 60 -2.26 2.60 6.92
N LEU A 61 -2.32 1.85 5.81
CA LEU A 61 -3.12 2.22 4.64
C LEU A 61 -4.64 2.21 4.91
N ALA A 62 -5.11 1.32 5.79
CA ALA A 62 -6.52 1.19 6.13
C ALA A 62 -6.99 2.28 7.11
N THR A 63 -6.21 2.56 8.14
CA THR A 63 -6.64 3.40 9.27
C THR A 63 -6.03 4.79 9.25
N GLY A 64 -4.89 4.97 8.58
CA GLY A 64 -4.08 6.18 8.66
C GLY A 64 -3.40 6.35 10.00
N SER A 65 -3.27 5.32 10.83
CA SER A 65 -2.45 5.38 12.04
C SER A 65 -1.01 4.92 11.77
N ALA A 66 -0.05 5.41 12.56
CA ALA A 66 1.37 5.13 12.36
C ALA A 66 1.77 3.72 12.86
N TYR A 67 1.66 2.73 11.99
CA TYR A 67 2.08 1.35 12.27
C TYR A 67 3.50 1.06 11.80
N ILE A 68 3.87 1.48 10.59
CA ILE A 68 5.23 1.23 10.05
C ILE A 68 6.24 2.00 10.91
N LYS A 69 7.18 1.28 11.51
CA LYS A 69 8.22 1.85 12.38
C LYS A 69 9.55 2.03 11.66
N THR A 70 10.30 3.02 12.09
CA THR A 70 11.68 3.26 11.62
C THR A 70 12.58 2.10 12.01
N LEU A 71 13.36 1.57 11.08
CA LEU A 71 14.38 0.58 11.36
C LEU A 71 15.49 1.21 12.21
N ASN A 72 15.80 0.62 13.35
CA ASN A 72 16.81 1.17 14.26
C ASN A 72 17.64 0.10 14.99
N LEU A 73 17.39 -1.19 14.77
CA LEU A 73 18.12 -2.25 15.44
C LEU A 73 18.32 -3.46 14.53
N ILE A 74 19.56 -3.92 14.46
CA ILE A 74 19.94 -5.24 13.99
C ILE A 74 20.31 -6.09 15.19
N ARG A 75 19.83 -7.33 15.24
CA ARG A 75 20.10 -8.29 16.32
C ARG A 75 20.76 -9.54 15.76
N LEU A 76 21.76 -10.04 16.47
CA LEU A 76 22.40 -11.34 16.26
C LEU A 76 21.90 -12.30 17.33
N LEU A 77 21.30 -13.42 16.91
CA LEU A 77 20.71 -14.40 17.81
C LEU A 77 21.45 -15.73 17.69
N ASP A 78 21.57 -16.43 18.82
CA ASP A 78 22.06 -17.80 18.86
C ASP A 78 20.97 -18.82 18.51
N SER A 79 21.33 -20.11 18.50
CA SER A 79 20.41 -21.21 18.22
C SER A 79 19.26 -21.37 19.21
N SER A 80 19.33 -20.75 20.39
CA SER A 80 18.24 -20.72 21.37
C SER A 80 17.28 -19.55 21.14
N GLY A 81 17.58 -18.67 20.19
CA GLY A 81 16.85 -17.42 19.95
C GLY A 81 17.23 -16.30 20.92
N ALA A 82 18.30 -16.47 21.71
CA ALA A 82 18.78 -15.45 22.61
C ALA A 82 19.58 -14.39 21.82
N VAL A 83 19.24 -13.12 22.03
CA VAL A 83 20.01 -12.00 21.48
C VAL A 83 21.38 -11.96 22.16
N LYS A 84 22.45 -12.00 21.37
CA LYS A 84 23.84 -11.94 21.86
C LYS A 84 24.46 -10.59 21.62
N ASP A 85 24.33 -10.09 20.40
CA ASP A 85 24.85 -8.79 20.01
C ASP A 85 23.80 -8.00 19.24
N THR A 86 23.96 -6.68 19.24
CA THR A 86 23.08 -5.77 18.50
C THR A 86 23.89 -4.64 17.89
N GLY A 87 23.30 -3.98 16.90
CA GLY A 87 23.87 -2.79 16.31
C GLY A 87 22.79 -1.88 15.74
N THR A 88 23.04 -0.57 15.79
CA THR A 88 22.19 0.43 15.15
C THR A 88 22.61 0.57 13.68
N PRO A 89 21.74 0.25 12.71
CA PRO A 89 22.08 0.38 11.31
C PRO A 89 22.17 1.84 10.88
N THR A 90 23.12 2.13 9.99
CA THR A 90 23.07 3.33 9.14
C THR A 90 22.14 3.06 7.97
N LEU A 91 21.25 4.01 7.67
CA LEU A 91 20.26 3.88 6.61
C LEU A 91 20.58 4.80 5.43
N SER A 92 20.56 4.27 4.22
CA SER A 92 20.73 5.03 2.98
C SER A 92 19.71 4.61 1.93
N VAL A 93 19.39 5.51 0.99
CA VAL A 93 18.36 5.27 -0.03
C VAL A 93 18.89 5.64 -1.41
N SER A 94 18.65 4.75 -2.38
CA SER A 94 18.89 4.98 -3.80
C SER A 94 17.69 4.49 -4.60
N GLY A 95 16.95 5.42 -5.22
CA GLY A 95 15.67 5.13 -5.87
C GLY A 95 14.68 4.44 -4.91
N ASN A 96 14.17 3.28 -5.31
CA ASN A 96 13.24 2.46 -4.52
C ASN A 96 13.95 1.40 -3.65
N THR A 97 15.21 1.63 -3.33
CA THR A 97 16.04 0.72 -2.54
C THR A 97 16.49 1.40 -1.25
N LEU A 98 16.15 0.78 -0.12
CA LEU A 98 16.66 1.13 1.20
C LEU A 98 17.80 0.17 1.56
N THR A 99 18.93 0.72 1.98
CA THR A 99 20.07 -0.06 2.49
C THR A 99 20.27 0.22 3.97
N ALA A 100 20.32 -0.82 4.78
CA ALA A 100 20.62 -0.76 6.21
C ALA A 100 21.92 -1.53 6.49
N SER A 101 22.95 -0.83 6.98
CA SER A 101 24.28 -1.42 7.18
C SER A 101 24.80 -1.19 8.59
N VAL A 102 25.47 -2.20 9.15
CA VAL A 102 26.13 -2.12 10.46
C VAL A 102 27.34 -3.06 10.50
N THR A 103 28.34 -2.72 11.30
CA THR A 103 29.40 -3.65 11.73
C THR A 103 29.26 -3.86 13.23
N ILE A 104 29.14 -5.11 13.66
CA ILE A 104 28.96 -5.51 15.05
C ILE A 104 30.21 -6.25 15.50
N THR A 105 30.79 -5.83 16.63
CA THR A 105 31.85 -6.58 17.31
C THR A 105 31.22 -7.64 18.20
N ILE A 106 31.63 -8.89 18.03
CA ILE A 106 31.08 -10.04 18.76
C ILE A 106 31.59 -10.05 20.19
N SER A 107 30.66 -10.00 21.15
CA SER A 107 31.00 -9.92 22.58
C SER A 107 31.47 -11.24 23.20
N ALA A 108 31.02 -12.37 22.67
CA ALA A 108 31.34 -13.70 23.15
C ALA A 108 31.30 -14.74 22.02
N THR A 109 31.94 -15.89 22.20
CA THR A 109 31.86 -16.99 21.24
C THR A 109 30.49 -17.66 21.29
N TYR A 110 29.80 -17.78 20.15
CA TYR A 110 28.53 -18.51 20.03
C TYR A 110 28.26 -18.98 18.59
N SER A 111 27.26 -19.84 18.43
CA SER A 111 26.75 -20.25 17.13
C SER A 111 25.66 -19.26 16.69
N LEU A 112 25.99 -18.40 15.73
CA LEU A 112 25.05 -17.47 15.12
C LEU A 112 24.01 -18.24 14.30
N ALA A 113 22.74 -18.07 14.65
CA ALA A 113 21.62 -18.79 14.05
C ALA A 113 20.69 -17.88 13.25
N SER A 114 20.56 -16.60 13.64
CA SER A 114 19.80 -15.65 12.84
C SER A 114 20.26 -14.22 13.00
N VAL A 115 19.99 -13.44 11.95
CA VAL A 115 20.13 -11.99 11.93
C VAL A 115 18.75 -11.40 11.70
N GLU A 116 18.39 -10.42 12.52
CA GLU A 116 17.09 -9.77 12.46
C GLU A 116 17.26 -8.26 12.31
N LEU A 117 16.39 -7.64 11.53
CA LEU A 117 16.32 -6.19 11.35
C LEU A 117 14.89 -5.71 11.65
N GLY A 118 14.79 -4.68 12.47
CA GLY A 118 13.51 -4.18 12.92
C GLY A 118 13.60 -2.86 13.68
N ASN A 119 12.52 -2.59 14.42
CA ASN A 119 12.41 -1.46 15.32
C ASN A 119 12.40 -1.95 16.76
N ILE A 120 13.19 -1.32 17.63
CA ILE A 120 13.01 -1.38 19.08
C ILE A 120 12.41 -0.07 19.58
N SER A 121 11.34 -0.19 20.36
CA SER A 121 10.68 0.90 21.07
C SER A 121 10.40 0.46 22.51
N GLY A 122 11.05 1.12 23.46
CA GLY A 122 11.09 0.64 24.85
C GLY A 122 11.69 -0.76 24.92
N THR A 123 10.96 -1.71 25.48
CA THR A 123 11.36 -3.12 25.62
C THR A 123 10.85 -4.01 24.49
N THR A 124 10.05 -3.48 23.56
CA THR A 124 9.42 -4.26 22.50
C THR A 124 10.21 -4.15 21.21
N PHE A 125 10.62 -5.30 20.67
CA PHE A 125 11.21 -5.39 19.34
C PHE A 125 10.16 -5.86 18.34
N THR A 126 9.95 -5.06 17.31
CA THR A 126 9.14 -5.41 16.14
C THR A 126 10.09 -5.83 15.02
N ARG A 127 10.09 -7.12 14.70
CA ARG A 127 10.90 -7.69 13.64
C ARG A 127 10.24 -7.46 12.28
N TYR A 128 10.96 -6.92 11.31
CA TYR A 128 10.46 -6.74 9.94
C TYR A 128 11.17 -7.63 8.92
N PHE A 129 12.44 -7.94 9.17
CA PHE A 129 13.23 -8.79 8.30
C PHE A 129 14.01 -9.77 9.16
N TYR A 130 14.18 -10.99 8.65
CA TYR A 130 15.00 -11.99 9.30
C TYR A 130 15.69 -12.88 8.28
N GLN A 131 16.86 -13.38 8.69
CA GLN A 131 17.64 -14.35 7.95
C GLN A 131 18.14 -15.42 8.91
N SER A 132 17.84 -16.67 8.60
CA SER A 132 18.52 -17.80 9.24
C SER A 132 19.92 -17.96 8.67
N VAL A 133 20.88 -18.14 9.56
CA VAL A 133 22.28 -18.40 9.25
C VAL A 133 22.76 -19.56 10.09
N SER A 134 23.88 -20.17 9.71
CA SER A 134 24.51 -21.19 10.54
C SER A 134 26.02 -20.98 10.49
N ARG A 135 26.54 -20.27 11.48
CA ARG A 135 27.97 -19.93 11.53
C ARG A 135 28.44 -19.82 12.97
N GLN A 136 29.62 -20.36 13.27
CA GLN A 136 30.29 -20.08 14.53
C GLN A 136 30.96 -18.70 14.44
N VAL A 137 30.75 -17.86 15.46
CA VAL A 137 31.46 -16.59 15.63
C VAL A 137 32.22 -16.60 16.95
N TYR A 138 33.34 -15.90 17.00
CA TYR A 138 34.24 -15.85 18.13
C TYR A 138 34.26 -14.45 18.76
N ALA A 139 34.52 -14.39 20.06
CA ALA A 139 34.68 -13.12 20.76
C ALA A 139 35.75 -12.25 20.09
N GLY A 140 35.43 -10.99 19.80
CA GLY A 140 36.30 -10.05 19.10
C GLY A 140 36.15 -10.03 17.58
N ASP A 141 35.44 -11.00 16.98
CA ASP A 141 35.14 -10.98 15.55
C ASP A 141 34.33 -9.73 15.18
N GLN A 142 34.49 -9.27 13.94
CA GLN A 142 33.64 -8.25 13.35
C GLN A 142 32.68 -8.89 12.34
N VAL A 143 31.39 -8.60 12.52
CA VAL A 143 30.33 -9.04 11.61
C VAL A 143 29.72 -7.82 10.93
N THR A 144 30.02 -7.66 9.64
CA THR A 144 29.42 -6.63 8.79
C THR A 144 28.16 -7.19 8.14
N ILE A 145 27.06 -6.46 8.30
CA ILE A 145 25.73 -6.83 7.86
C ILE A 145 25.21 -5.71 6.98
N THR A 146 24.76 -6.04 5.78
CA THR A 146 24.10 -5.10 4.88
C THR A 146 22.80 -5.70 4.39
N TRP A 147 21.68 -5.07 4.75
CA TRP A 147 20.36 -5.38 4.23
C TRP A 147 20.03 -4.44 3.09
N THR A 148 19.70 -4.98 1.92
CA THR A 148 19.18 -4.24 0.78
C THR A 148 17.71 -4.58 0.61
N ILE A 149 16.82 -3.61 0.77
CA ILE A 149 15.38 -3.75 0.73
C ILE A 149 14.86 -2.98 -0.48
N THR A 150 14.27 -3.69 -1.44
CA THR A 150 13.63 -3.08 -2.62
C THR A 150 12.12 -3.14 -2.47
N ILE A 151 11.46 -2.00 -2.62
CA ILE A 151 10.00 -1.91 -2.55
C ILE A 151 9.47 -1.53 -3.94
N SER A 152 8.68 -2.42 -4.51
CA SER A 152 7.96 -2.20 -5.76
C SER A 152 6.47 -2.19 -5.48
N THR A 153 5.76 -1.24 -6.07
CA THR A 153 4.31 -1.16 -5.94
C THR A 153 3.69 -1.14 -7.33
N SER A 154 2.61 -1.88 -7.52
CA SER A 154 1.87 -1.95 -8.78
C SER A 154 0.40 -1.81 -8.51
N VAL A 155 -0.37 -1.49 -9.54
CA VAL A 155 -1.81 -1.25 -9.42
C VAL A 155 -2.46 -1.84 -10.65
N SER A 156 -3.55 -2.55 -10.44
CA SER A 156 -4.39 -3.11 -11.50
C SER A 156 -5.83 -2.69 -11.27
N TRP A 157 -6.57 -2.56 -12.36
CA TRP A 157 -7.99 -2.20 -12.34
C TRP A 157 -8.73 -3.10 -13.32
N SER A 158 -9.98 -3.43 -13.02
CA SER A 158 -10.87 -4.11 -13.97
C SER A 158 -11.68 -3.09 -14.78
N GLY A 159 -11.55 -3.09 -16.12
CA GLY A 159 -12.20 -2.15 -17.06
C GLY A 159 -11.34 -1.85 -18.30
N VAL A 160 -11.92 -1.36 -19.40
CA VAL A 160 -11.20 -1.14 -20.68
C VAL A 160 -10.30 0.11 -20.60
N GLY A 161 -8.97 -0.06 -20.69
CA GLY A 161 -7.99 1.00 -21.02
C GLY A 161 -7.06 1.49 -19.89
N VAL A 162 -6.08 0.69 -19.51
CA VAL A 162 -5.15 0.93 -18.37
C VAL A 162 -4.18 2.12 -18.56
N SER A 163 -3.85 2.87 -17.49
CA SER A 163 -2.45 3.30 -17.21
C SER A 163 -2.21 3.70 -15.75
N THR A 164 -0.93 3.67 -15.34
CA THR A 164 -0.39 3.60 -13.97
C THR A 164 0.32 4.86 -13.47
N SER A 165 0.39 5.09 -12.14
CA SER A 165 1.36 6.03 -11.51
C SER A 165 1.68 5.83 -10.01
N ILE A 166 1.09 4.87 -9.27
CA ILE A 166 1.33 4.75 -7.80
C ILE A 166 2.75 4.34 -7.43
N SER A 167 3.43 3.60 -8.33
CA SER A 167 4.77 3.07 -8.07
C SER A 167 5.76 4.15 -7.62
N GLU A 168 5.55 5.38 -8.09
CA GLU A 168 6.43 6.52 -7.86
C GLU A 168 6.29 7.13 -6.46
N TYR A 169 5.22 6.84 -5.72
CA TYR A 169 4.95 7.49 -4.44
C TYR A 169 4.78 6.53 -3.27
N LEU A 170 4.12 5.38 -3.46
CA LEU A 170 3.91 4.43 -2.37
C LEU A 170 5.22 3.73 -1.97
N SER A 171 6.07 3.41 -2.94
CA SER A 171 7.41 2.85 -2.65
C SER A 171 8.27 3.85 -1.87
N PRO A 172 8.47 5.11 -2.32
CA PRO A 172 9.20 6.11 -1.54
C PRO A 172 8.58 6.42 -0.18
N TYR A 173 7.25 6.37 -0.06
CA TYR A 173 6.57 6.52 1.23
C TYR A 173 6.97 5.42 2.21
N ILE A 174 6.81 4.14 1.85
CA ILE A 174 7.14 3.02 2.75
C ILE A 174 8.63 3.07 3.10
N ILE A 175 9.52 3.38 2.14
CA ILE A 175 10.95 3.61 2.39
C ILE A 175 11.15 4.78 3.36
N GLY A 176 10.42 5.87 3.18
CA GLY A 176 10.45 7.05 4.05
C GLY A 176 10.03 6.72 5.48
N ARG A 177 9.01 5.87 5.66
CA ARG A 177 8.57 5.37 6.97
C ARG A 177 9.64 4.49 7.61
N LEU A 178 10.17 3.52 6.87
CA LEU A 178 11.21 2.61 7.34
C LEU A 178 12.52 3.34 7.69
N ARG A 179 12.85 4.46 7.02
CA ARG A 179 14.02 5.29 7.37
C ARG A 179 13.74 6.37 8.42
N GLY A 180 12.48 6.62 8.74
CA GLY A 180 12.07 7.69 9.65
C GLY A 180 12.03 9.10 9.05
N SER A 181 12.18 9.24 7.71
CA SER A 181 12.02 10.55 7.04
C SER A 181 10.56 10.93 6.84
N GLN A 182 9.64 9.96 6.92
CA GLN A 182 8.20 10.18 6.86
C GLN A 182 7.59 9.85 8.23
N THR A 183 6.96 10.83 8.86
CA THR A 183 6.33 10.67 10.18
C THR A 183 4.81 10.60 10.09
N THR A 184 4.22 11.27 9.10
CA THR A 184 2.77 11.30 8.89
C THR A 184 2.30 10.07 8.11
N PRO A 185 1.41 9.26 8.68
CA PRO A 185 0.84 8.10 7.99
C PRO A 185 -0.22 8.52 6.95
N TYR A 186 -0.34 7.72 5.88
CA TYR A 186 -1.32 7.90 4.83
C TYR A 186 -2.43 6.84 4.88
N LYS A 187 -3.68 7.28 4.70
CA LYS A 187 -4.83 6.39 4.49
C LYS A 187 -5.43 6.52 3.10
N ILE A 188 -5.99 5.42 2.61
CA ILE A 188 -6.90 5.41 1.46
C ILE A 188 -8.23 6.00 1.92
N ASN A 189 -8.61 7.15 1.40
CA ASN A 189 -9.78 7.87 1.93
C ASN A 189 -10.71 8.47 0.89
N THR A 190 -10.25 8.67 -0.34
CA THR A 190 -11.06 9.37 -1.34
C THR A 190 -10.87 8.75 -2.71
N PHE A 191 -11.96 8.52 -3.41
CA PHE A 191 -11.98 8.27 -4.83
C PHE A 191 -12.44 9.54 -5.55
N ARG A 192 -11.60 10.10 -6.41
CA ARG A 192 -11.94 11.24 -7.26
C ARG A 192 -12.14 10.79 -8.67
N THR A 193 -13.08 11.39 -9.35
CA THR A 193 -13.17 11.26 -10.80
C THR A 193 -13.55 12.56 -11.45
N GLU A 194 -13.07 12.73 -12.66
CA GLU A 194 -13.00 13.99 -13.38
C GLU A 194 -13.31 13.75 -14.86
N GLN A 195 -14.08 14.66 -15.42
CA GLN A 195 -14.21 14.82 -16.85
C GLN A 195 -13.35 16.01 -17.22
N VAL A 196 -12.30 15.74 -17.97
CA VAL A 196 -11.35 16.71 -18.49
C VAL A 196 -11.73 17.02 -19.93
N ASP A 197 -11.78 18.29 -20.28
CA ASP A 197 -11.92 18.74 -21.67
C ASP A 197 -10.68 18.29 -22.45
N PRO A 198 -10.84 17.49 -23.51
CA PRO A 198 -9.71 16.94 -24.26
C PRO A 198 -8.91 18.02 -25.01
N ASN A 199 -9.48 19.19 -25.28
CA ASN A 199 -8.84 20.25 -26.05
C ASN A 199 -8.03 21.20 -25.16
N THR A 200 -8.50 21.47 -23.94
CA THR A 200 -7.87 22.43 -23.02
C THR A 200 -7.13 21.76 -21.87
N GLY A 201 -7.42 20.47 -21.58
CA GLY A 201 -6.91 19.77 -20.42
C GLY A 201 -7.52 20.23 -19.09
N THR A 202 -8.56 21.07 -19.11
CA THR A 202 -9.21 21.59 -17.90
C THR A 202 -10.28 20.65 -17.37
N ILE A 203 -10.42 20.57 -16.04
CA ILE A 203 -11.50 19.80 -15.39
C ILE A 203 -12.84 20.53 -15.62
N VAL A 204 -13.77 19.85 -16.26
CA VAL A 204 -15.14 20.32 -16.54
C VAL A 204 -16.08 19.94 -15.40
N ILE A 205 -15.96 18.71 -14.90
CA ILE A 205 -16.73 18.17 -13.77
C ILE A 205 -15.79 17.31 -12.93
N GLY A 206 -15.81 17.46 -11.61
CA GLY A 206 -15.07 16.61 -10.68
C GLY A 206 -15.92 16.24 -9.47
N PHE A 207 -15.81 15.01 -8.99
CA PHE A 207 -16.49 14.58 -7.78
C PHE A 207 -15.64 13.64 -6.93
N ASP A 208 -15.93 13.67 -5.63
CA ASP A 208 -15.25 12.90 -4.60
C ASP A 208 -16.22 11.94 -3.90
N ILE A 209 -15.81 10.69 -3.80
CA ILE A 209 -16.44 9.66 -2.98
C ILE A 209 -15.51 9.38 -1.81
N SER A 210 -15.98 9.61 -0.59
CA SER A 210 -15.28 9.20 0.63
C SER A 210 -15.28 7.67 0.73
N LEU A 211 -14.12 7.09 1.04
CA LEU A 211 -13.92 5.66 1.19
C LEU A 211 -13.72 5.29 2.66
N SER A 212 -14.31 4.16 3.07
CA SER A 212 -14.06 3.51 4.36
C SER A 212 -13.22 2.26 4.12
N ALA A 213 -12.01 2.21 4.67
CA ALA A 213 -11.06 1.13 4.46
C ALA A 213 -10.97 0.16 5.65
N SER A 214 -10.76 -1.13 5.37
CA SER A 214 -10.52 -2.20 6.32
C SER A 214 -9.35 -3.08 5.88
N PHE A 215 -8.63 -3.67 6.82
CA PHE A 215 -7.50 -4.57 6.55
C PHE A 215 -7.83 -6.02 6.97
N ASP A 216 -7.69 -6.95 6.03
CA ASP A 216 -7.67 -8.38 6.25
C ASP A 216 -6.22 -8.84 6.40
N SER A 217 -5.84 -9.14 7.64
CA SER A 217 -4.49 -9.59 8.01
C SER A 217 -4.17 -11.02 7.56
N THR A 218 -5.19 -11.83 7.21
CA THR A 218 -4.98 -13.19 6.72
C THR A 218 -4.65 -13.17 5.24
N ALA A 219 -5.42 -12.41 4.46
CA ALA A 219 -5.17 -12.23 3.03
C ALA A 219 -4.11 -11.15 2.72
N PHE A 220 -3.62 -10.44 3.74
CA PHE A 220 -2.81 -9.23 3.61
C PHE A 220 -3.43 -8.24 2.60
N LYS A 221 -4.72 -7.99 2.76
CA LYS A 221 -5.54 -7.24 1.81
C LYS A 221 -6.24 -6.06 2.50
N VAL A 222 -6.06 -4.83 1.99
CA VAL A 222 -6.89 -3.68 2.39
C VAL A 222 -8.04 -3.55 1.40
N THR A 223 -9.27 -3.36 1.87
CA THR A 223 -10.44 -3.08 1.04
C THR A 223 -11.08 -1.79 1.50
N ALA A 224 -11.32 -0.85 0.60
CA ALA A 224 -11.95 0.43 0.85
C ALA A 224 -13.20 0.58 -0.01
N THR A 225 -14.33 0.93 0.60
CA THR A 225 -15.61 1.04 -0.08
C THR A 225 -16.27 2.37 0.23
N GLY A 226 -17.00 2.92 -0.74
CA GLY A 226 -17.71 4.18 -0.56
C GLY A 226 -18.83 4.33 -1.58
N SER A 227 -19.80 5.16 -1.26
CA SER A 227 -20.90 5.50 -2.16
C SER A 227 -21.08 7.01 -2.20
N GLY A 228 -21.55 7.50 -3.36
CA GLY A 228 -21.83 8.92 -3.54
C GLY A 228 -22.84 9.15 -4.66
N THR A 229 -23.54 10.27 -4.58
CA THR A 229 -24.46 10.71 -5.63
C THR A 229 -23.70 11.54 -6.65
N VAL A 230 -23.64 11.04 -7.88
CA VAL A 230 -23.03 11.73 -9.01
C VAL A 230 -24.06 12.65 -9.68
N PRO A 231 -23.72 13.88 -10.08
CA PRO A 231 -24.63 14.74 -10.83
C PRO A 231 -24.90 14.17 -12.23
N GLY A 232 -25.98 13.41 -12.38
CA GLY A 232 -26.38 12.83 -13.66
C GLY A 232 -25.46 11.70 -14.16
N ASN A 233 -25.48 11.47 -15.47
CA ASN A 233 -24.59 10.53 -16.13
C ASN A 233 -23.28 11.25 -16.45
N MET A 234 -22.17 10.76 -15.90
CA MET A 234 -20.86 11.32 -16.16
C MET A 234 -20.00 10.32 -16.94
N ASN A 235 -19.39 10.79 -18.03
CA ASN A 235 -18.32 10.08 -18.71
C ASN A 235 -17.00 10.65 -18.19
N ALA A 236 -16.48 10.03 -17.14
CA ALA A 236 -15.16 10.41 -16.63
C ALA A 236 -14.13 10.26 -17.75
N THR A 237 -13.12 11.13 -17.80
CA THR A 237 -11.92 10.90 -18.64
C THR A 237 -10.68 10.69 -17.79
N ARG A 238 -10.78 10.98 -16.48
CA ARG A 238 -9.82 10.64 -15.45
C ARG A 238 -10.50 10.19 -14.18
N SER A 239 -9.97 9.18 -13.53
CA SER A 239 -10.31 8.88 -12.13
C SER A 239 -9.05 8.67 -11.34
N SER A 240 -9.13 8.70 -10.01
CA SER A 240 -8.01 8.49 -9.10
C SER A 240 -8.45 8.09 -7.70
N VAL A 241 -7.65 7.29 -7.02
CA VAL A 241 -7.73 7.13 -5.56
C VAL A 241 -6.73 8.09 -4.96
N ARG A 242 -7.14 8.77 -3.90
CA ARG A 242 -6.32 9.73 -3.18
C ARG A 242 -6.02 9.23 -1.78
N TYR A 243 -4.77 9.41 -1.40
CA TYR A 243 -4.28 9.18 -0.06
C TYR A 243 -4.21 10.51 0.66
N VAL A 244 -4.77 10.56 1.87
CA VAL A 244 -4.78 11.77 2.67
C VAL A 244 -3.99 11.48 3.95
N PRO A 245 -3.09 12.38 4.38
CA PRO A 245 -2.43 12.25 5.67
C PRO A 245 -3.48 12.23 6.78
N SER A 246 -3.28 11.44 7.83
CA SER A 246 -4.27 11.36 8.92
C SER A 246 -4.32 12.60 9.82
N THR A 247 -3.27 13.42 9.80
CA THR A 247 -3.18 14.70 10.49
C THR A 247 -2.50 15.75 9.61
N GLY A 248 -3.04 16.98 9.61
CA GLY A 248 -2.49 18.12 8.85
C GLY A 248 -3.42 18.67 7.75
N SER A 249 -3.01 19.79 7.16
CA SER A 249 -3.64 20.29 5.92
C SER A 249 -3.43 19.26 4.81
N PRO A 250 -4.43 19.01 3.93
CA PRO A 250 -4.31 18.04 2.85
C PRO A 250 -3.20 18.50 1.89
N TYR A 251 -1.99 17.95 2.08
CA TYR A 251 -1.01 17.89 1.02
C TYR A 251 -1.35 16.65 0.20
N ASP A 252 -1.99 16.97 -0.91
CA ASP A 252 -2.43 16.16 -2.02
C ASP A 252 -1.22 15.89 -2.95
N PHE A 253 -0.94 14.73 -3.58
CA PHE A 253 -1.63 13.44 -3.71
C PHE A 253 -0.68 12.37 -4.27
N ILE A 254 -0.93 11.09 -3.97
CA ILE A 254 -0.75 10.03 -4.97
C ILE A 254 -2.01 10.05 -5.83
N VAL A 255 -1.99 10.71 -6.99
CA VAL A 255 -3.10 10.66 -7.94
C VAL A 255 -2.86 9.48 -8.87
N ILE A 256 -3.71 8.46 -8.80
CA ILE A 256 -3.73 7.43 -9.83
C ILE A 256 -4.59 7.93 -10.98
N SER A 257 -4.07 8.71 -11.93
CA SER A 257 -4.88 9.18 -13.06
C SER A 257 -4.98 8.12 -14.16
N TYR A 258 -6.19 7.87 -14.65
CA TYR A 258 -6.45 6.91 -15.73
C TYR A 258 -7.02 7.61 -16.97
N PRO A 259 -6.48 7.45 -18.18
CA PRO A 259 -6.92 8.20 -19.36
C PRO A 259 -8.21 7.69 -20.01
N ASN A 260 -8.67 6.49 -19.66
CA ASN A 260 -9.84 5.87 -20.28
C ASN A 260 -11.01 5.89 -19.32
N GLY A 261 -12.06 6.57 -19.78
CA GLY A 261 -13.26 6.81 -19.05
C GLY A 261 -14.12 5.58 -18.79
N PHE A 262 -14.89 5.66 -17.71
CA PHE A 262 -16.04 4.80 -17.48
C PHE A 262 -17.25 5.68 -17.15
N THR A 263 -18.43 5.19 -17.50
CA THR A 263 -19.67 5.89 -17.19
C THR A 263 -20.04 5.66 -15.74
N LEU A 264 -20.28 6.75 -15.03
CA LEU A 264 -20.77 6.74 -13.66
C LEU A 264 -22.23 7.17 -13.64
N TYR A 265 -23.04 6.37 -12.95
CA TYR A 265 -24.46 6.58 -12.81
C TYR A 265 -24.76 7.25 -11.46
N LYS A 266 -25.94 7.83 -11.36
CA LYS A 266 -26.47 8.31 -10.08
C LYS A 266 -26.40 7.19 -9.03
N ASP A 267 -25.97 7.53 -7.82
CA ASP A 267 -25.85 6.63 -6.67
C ASP A 267 -24.85 5.46 -6.89
N THR A 268 -23.65 5.81 -7.37
CA THR A 268 -22.56 4.84 -7.59
C THR A 268 -21.93 4.39 -6.27
N THR A 269 -21.64 3.09 -6.18
CA THR A 269 -20.73 2.51 -5.17
C THR A 269 -19.39 2.15 -5.81
N VAL A 270 -18.29 2.54 -5.16
CA VAL A 270 -16.91 2.24 -5.59
C VAL A 270 -16.23 1.31 -4.58
N ASN A 271 -15.48 0.33 -5.07
CA ASN A 271 -14.70 -0.59 -4.26
C ASN A 271 -13.21 -0.53 -4.69
N VAL A 272 -12.31 -0.39 -3.72
CA VAL A 272 -10.87 -0.33 -3.90
C VAL A 272 -10.23 -1.41 -3.06
N THR A 273 -9.37 -2.22 -3.64
CA THR A 273 -8.61 -3.29 -3.00
C THR A 273 -7.10 -2.96 -3.07
N VAL A 274 -6.34 -3.36 -2.06
CA VAL A 274 -4.88 -3.41 -2.02
C VAL A 274 -4.50 -4.79 -1.52
N THR A 275 -3.54 -5.45 -2.13
CA THR A 275 -2.96 -6.73 -1.74
C THR A 275 -1.47 -6.55 -1.51
N VAL A 276 -0.91 -7.03 -0.41
CA VAL A 276 0.55 -7.05 -0.23
C VAL A 276 1.06 -8.41 -0.73
N GLN A 277 1.92 -8.44 -1.75
CA GLN A 277 2.42 -9.67 -2.41
C GLN A 277 3.93 -9.82 -2.22
N LEU A 278 4.48 -11.05 -2.30
CA LEU A 278 5.93 -11.29 -2.33
C LEU A 278 6.33 -12.12 -3.55
#